data_AF-A0A820J814-F1
#
_entry.id   AF-A0A820J814-F1
#
_cell.length_a   1.000
_cell.length_b   1.000
_cell.length_c   1.000
_cell.angle_alpha   90.00
_cell.angle_beta   90.00
_cell.angle_gamma   90.00
#
_symmetry.space_group_name_H-M   'P 1'
#
loop_
_entity.id
_entity.type
_entity.pdbx_description
1 polymer ?
#
loop_
_entity_poly.entity_id
_entity_poly.type
_entity_poly.pdbx_seq_one_letter_code
_entity_poly.pdbx_strand_id
1 'polypeptide(L)'
;METEKDYDRLLWAWKGWHDECGNKVRPVYLEYVDLLNKDAKENGYDSLADNWIEEYEMGNSTEFENTIDQILKDIMPLYTQLHAYVRGRLCSMYPNRFDCHGPIPAHILGNMWAEEWQDRLNDVLPYPDAPPINLTLLLQKKQFSVHDMYKTSEDFFTSIGLYPMTPKFWARSMFEKPKDRDVVCHPSAFDFQYHDDYRAKICTEVDADYFDIVHHEMGHIEY
;
A
#
# COMPACT_ATOMS: atom_id res chain seq x y z
N MET A 1 -7.26 10.71 -7.01
CA MET A 1 -6.11 10.25 -7.79
C MET A 1 -6.49 9.01 -8.58
N GLU A 2 -7.13 8.04 -7.93
CA GLU A 2 -7.55 6.74 -8.48
C GLU A 2 -8.38 6.82 -9.77
N THR A 3 -9.57 7.42 -9.74
CA THR A 3 -10.55 7.35 -10.86
C THR A 3 -10.49 8.51 -11.86
N GLU A 4 -9.87 9.63 -11.48
CA GLU A 4 -9.82 10.84 -12.29
C GLU A 4 -8.87 10.68 -13.50
N LYS A 5 -9.19 11.33 -14.62
CA LYS A 5 -8.41 11.31 -15.87
C LYS A 5 -8.13 12.69 -16.43
N ASP A 6 -8.68 13.76 -15.85
CA ASP A 6 -8.29 15.11 -16.23
C ASP A 6 -6.90 15.45 -15.66
N TYR A 7 -5.96 15.74 -16.55
CA TYR A 7 -4.57 16.01 -16.19
C TYR A 7 -4.44 17.18 -15.21
N ASP A 8 -5.17 18.27 -15.43
CA ASP A 8 -5.05 19.49 -14.63
C ASP A 8 -5.67 19.32 -13.25
N ARG A 9 -6.76 18.56 -13.13
CA ARG A 9 -7.35 18.19 -11.83
C ARG A 9 -6.46 17.26 -11.05
N LEU A 10 -5.82 16.28 -11.70
CA LEU A 10 -4.82 15.41 -11.08
C LEU A 10 -3.62 16.22 -10.58
N LEU A 11 -3.10 17.13 -11.41
CA LEU A 11 -2.00 18.02 -11.03
C LEU A 11 -2.38 18.93 -9.85
N TRP A 12 -3.59 19.50 -9.87
CA TRP A 12 -4.10 20.33 -8.78
C TRP A 12 -4.16 19.54 -7.47
N ALA A 13 -4.71 18.33 -7.48
CA ALA A 13 -4.82 17.50 -6.27
C ALA A 13 -3.45 17.09 -5.74
N TRP A 14 -2.58 16.59 -6.62
CA TRP A 14 -1.22 16.18 -6.28
C TRP A 14 -0.42 17.34 -5.69
N LYS A 15 -0.44 18.50 -6.35
CA LYS A 15 0.28 19.69 -5.89
C LYS A 15 -0.32 20.22 -4.58
N GLY A 16 -1.64 20.29 -4.48
CA GLY A 16 -2.33 20.77 -3.29
C GLY A 16 -1.98 19.94 -2.04
N TRP A 17 -1.90 18.62 -2.17
CA TRP A 17 -1.44 17.74 -1.09
C TRP A 17 0.00 18.06 -0.66
N HIS A 18 0.94 18.16 -1.60
CA HIS A 18 2.34 18.45 -1.28
C HIS A 18 2.52 19.86 -0.68
N ASP A 19 1.79 20.84 -1.19
CA ASP A 19 1.85 22.23 -0.73
C ASP A 19 1.27 22.36 0.70
N GLU A 20 0.14 21.71 0.98
CA GLU A 20 -0.56 21.86 2.25
C GLU A 20 -0.11 20.91 3.36
N CYS A 21 0.37 19.72 3.01
CA CYS A 21 0.84 18.71 3.97
C CYS A 21 2.35 18.65 4.01
N GLY A 22 3.01 18.41 2.87
CA GLY A 22 4.46 18.16 2.79
C GLY A 22 5.30 19.32 3.34
N ASN A 23 5.02 20.55 2.91
CA ASN A 23 5.78 21.73 3.36
C ASN A 23 5.70 21.97 4.87
N LYS A 24 4.56 21.66 5.49
CA LYS A 24 4.35 21.84 6.94
C LYS A 24 5.07 20.77 7.77
N VAL A 25 5.30 19.58 7.21
CA VAL A 25 5.99 18.48 7.88
C VAL A 25 7.51 18.68 7.89
N ARG A 26 8.08 19.38 6.90
CA ARG A 26 9.54 19.56 6.76
C ARG A 26 10.29 19.95 8.05
N PRO A 27 9.92 21.01 8.79
CA PRO A 27 10.66 21.38 10.00
C PRO A 27 10.62 20.30 11.09
N VAL A 28 9.47 19.66 11.27
CA VAL A 28 9.29 18.58 12.25
C VAL A 28 10.06 17.32 11.82
N TYR A 29 10.12 17.02 10.52
CA TYR A 29 10.87 15.88 10.01
C TYR A 29 12.39 16.02 10.23
N LEU A 30 12.93 17.23 10.11
CA LEU A 30 14.35 17.47 10.40
C LEU A 30 14.67 17.22 11.87
N GLU A 31 13.86 17.76 12.77
CA GLU A 31 14.01 17.51 14.22
C GLU A 31 13.82 16.02 14.56
N TYR A 32 12.85 15.36 13.94
CA TYR A 32 12.62 13.92 14.07
C TYR A 32 13.86 13.10 13.68
N VAL A 33 14.48 13.40 12.53
CA VAL A 33 15.70 12.71 12.08
C VAL A 33 16.87 12.94 13.04
N ASP A 34 17.04 14.16 13.56
CA ASP A 34 18.10 14.48 14.52
C ASP A 34 17.91 13.71 15.84
N LEU A 35 16.67 13.68 16.36
CA LEU A 35 16.33 12.98 17.60
C LEU A 35 16.52 11.47 17.47
N LEU A 36 16.05 10.87 16.39
CA LEU A 36 16.18 9.43 16.18
C LEU A 36 17.63 9.00 15.92
N ASN A 37 18.43 9.80 15.21
CA ASN A 37 19.86 9.51 15.08
C ASN A 37 20.61 9.66 16.40
N LYS A 38 20.18 10.57 17.27
CA LYS A 38 20.74 10.68 18.62
C LYS A 38 20.42 9.42 19.43
N ASP A 39 19.18 8.96 19.42
CA ASP A 39 18.75 7.73 20.10
C ASP A 39 19.52 6.51 19.57
N ALA A 40 19.64 6.36 18.24
CA ALA A 40 20.42 5.29 17.63
C ALA A 40 21.88 5.29 18.11
N LYS A 41 22.52 6.46 18.17
CA LYS A 41 23.89 6.60 18.68
C LYS A 41 24.04 6.27 20.16
N GLU A 42 23.06 6.64 20.98
CA GLU A 42 23.05 6.28 22.41
C GLU A 42 22.87 4.76 22.62
N ASN A 43 22.24 4.06 21.67
CA ASN A 43 22.12 2.61 21.66
C ASN A 43 23.25 1.88 20.91
N GLY A 44 24.28 2.60 20.45
CA GLY A 44 25.49 2.00 19.86
C GLY A 44 25.49 1.81 18.34
N TYR A 45 24.51 2.38 17.64
CA TYR A 45 24.46 2.40 16.16
C TYR A 45 25.10 3.67 15.60
N ASP A 46 25.59 3.61 14.37
CA ASP A 46 26.16 4.79 13.69
C ASP A 46 25.08 5.78 13.24
N SER A 47 23.90 5.27 12.86
CA SER A 47 22.73 6.03 12.45
C SER A 47 21.42 5.28 12.71
N LEU A 48 20.28 5.98 12.57
CA LEU A 48 18.96 5.36 12.57
C LEU A 48 18.82 4.30 11.48
N ALA A 49 19.44 4.51 10.31
CA ALA A 49 19.38 3.55 9.21
C ALA A 49 20.06 2.22 9.59
N ASP A 50 21.21 2.28 10.26
CA ASP A 50 21.90 1.07 10.75
C ASP A 50 21.07 0.34 11.80
N ASN A 51 20.37 1.08 12.68
CA ASN A 51 19.45 0.47 13.64
C ASN A 51 18.27 -0.24 12.96
N TRP A 52 17.66 0.34 11.93
CA TRP A 52 16.56 -0.31 11.19
C TRP A 52 17.00 -1.55 10.41
N ILE A 53 18.20 -1.51 9.83
CA ILE A 53 18.71 -2.64 9.03
C ILE A 53 19.10 -3.84 9.91
N GLU A 54 19.36 -3.63 11.21
CA GLU A 54 19.70 -4.72 12.13
C GLU A 54 18.63 -5.82 12.19
N GLU A 55 17.35 -5.49 11.98
CA GLU A 55 16.25 -6.47 11.98
C GLU A 55 16.44 -7.60 10.96
N TYR A 56 17.26 -7.39 9.93
CA TYR A 56 17.58 -8.38 8.90
C TYR A 56 18.77 -9.29 9.28
N GLU A 57 19.46 -9.02 10.40
CA GLU A 57 20.58 -9.78 10.94
C GLU A 57 21.73 -10.05 9.93
N MET A 58 21.88 -9.19 8.91
CA MET A 58 22.88 -9.35 7.83
C MET A 58 24.30 -8.92 8.22
N GLY A 59 24.61 -8.82 9.51
CA GLY A 59 25.94 -8.57 10.07
C GLY A 59 26.51 -7.15 9.88
N ASN A 60 26.32 -6.50 8.73
CA ASN A 60 26.63 -5.09 8.49
C ASN A 60 25.70 -4.47 7.44
N SER A 61 25.50 -3.15 7.51
CA SER A 61 24.63 -2.40 6.58
C SER A 61 25.08 -2.49 5.12
N THR A 62 26.38 -2.64 4.86
CA THR A 62 26.92 -2.77 3.49
C THR A 62 26.46 -4.05 2.79
N GLU A 63 26.34 -5.18 3.49
CA GLU A 63 25.83 -6.42 2.89
C GLU A 63 24.37 -6.26 2.49
N PHE A 64 23.54 -5.73 3.40
CA PHE A 64 22.14 -5.41 3.13
C PHE A 64 21.98 -4.49 1.90
N GLU A 65 22.68 -3.36 1.88
CA GLU A 65 22.64 -2.39 0.77
C GLU A 65 23.04 -3.03 -0.56
N ASN A 66 24.11 -3.81 -0.58
CA ASN A 66 24.55 -4.51 -1.80
C ASN A 66 23.53 -5.55 -2.28
N THR A 67 22.88 -6.27 -1.36
CA THR A 67 21.82 -7.22 -1.70
C THR A 67 20.62 -6.50 -2.33
N ILE A 68 20.16 -5.40 -1.74
CA ILE A 68 19.05 -4.59 -2.30
C ILE A 68 19.44 -4.02 -3.67
N ASP A 69 20.64 -3.47 -3.81
CA ASP A 69 21.15 -2.96 -5.08
C ASP A 69 21.18 -4.03 -6.17
N GLN A 70 21.55 -5.27 -5.82
CA GLN A 70 21.58 -6.37 -6.78
C GLN A 70 20.16 -6.78 -7.20
N ILE A 71 19.22 -6.90 -6.24
CA ILE A 71 17.82 -7.19 -6.52
C ILE A 71 17.23 -6.11 -7.45
N LEU A 72 17.50 -4.84 -7.17
CA LEU A 72 17.03 -3.73 -8.00
C LEU A 72 17.60 -3.80 -9.42
N LYS A 73 18.89 -4.13 -9.59
CA LYS A 73 19.52 -4.34 -10.90
C LYS A 73 18.86 -5.49 -11.67
N ASP A 74 18.52 -6.58 -10.99
CA ASP A 74 17.91 -7.76 -11.60
C ASP A 74 16.47 -7.48 -12.07
N ILE A 75 15.72 -6.64 -11.34
CA ILE A 75 14.34 -6.25 -11.69
C ILE A 75 14.32 -5.14 -12.76
N MET A 76 15.37 -4.31 -12.85
CA MET A 76 15.39 -3.12 -13.71
C MET A 76 15.05 -3.37 -15.19
N PRO A 77 15.49 -4.47 -15.85
CA PRO A 77 15.10 -4.76 -17.23
C PRO A 77 13.59 -4.92 -17.40
N LEU A 78 12.92 -5.59 -16.45
CA LEU A 78 11.47 -5.75 -16.46
C LEU A 78 10.77 -4.41 -16.22
N TYR A 79 11.20 -3.68 -15.18
CA TYR A 79 10.63 -2.37 -14.86
C TYR A 79 10.78 -1.38 -16.02
N THR A 80 11.93 -1.36 -16.69
CA THR A 80 12.18 -0.45 -17.83
C THR A 80 11.23 -0.74 -18.99
N GLN A 81 10.96 -2.02 -19.29
CA GLN A 81 10.00 -2.39 -20.34
C GLN A 81 8.57 -2.03 -19.94
N LEU A 82 8.16 -2.31 -18.70
CA LEU A 82 6.86 -1.94 -18.16
C LEU A 82 6.66 -0.42 -18.19
N HIS A 83 7.64 0.34 -17.68
CA HIS A 83 7.65 1.80 -17.70
C HIS A 83 7.51 2.35 -19.12
N ALA A 84 8.30 1.84 -20.07
CA ALA A 84 8.23 2.29 -21.47
C ALA A 84 6.85 1.99 -22.10
N TYR A 85 6.28 0.82 -21.82
CA TYR A 85 4.95 0.43 -22.29
C TYR A 85 3.87 1.37 -21.74
N VAL A 86 3.82 1.54 -20.41
CA VAL A 86 2.87 2.41 -19.72
C VAL A 86 3.02 3.86 -20.20
N ARG A 87 4.25 4.37 -20.31
CA ARG A 87 4.53 5.71 -20.85
C ARG A 87 3.95 5.90 -22.24
N GLY A 88 4.13 4.92 -23.14
CA GLY A 88 3.59 4.99 -24.50
C GLY A 88 2.06 5.10 -24.54
N ARG A 89 1.37 4.35 -23.66
CA ARG A 89 -0.09 4.42 -23.50
C ARG A 89 -0.54 5.77 -22.94
N LEU A 90 0.10 6.23 -21.87
CA LEU A 90 -0.23 7.53 -21.24
C LEU A 90 0.05 8.71 -22.18
N CYS A 91 1.07 8.63 -23.02
CA CYS A 91 1.33 9.64 -24.06
C CYS A 91 0.21 9.76 -25.09
N SER A 92 -0.43 8.63 -25.43
CA SER A 92 -1.58 8.63 -26.33
C SER A 92 -2.80 9.26 -25.66
N MET A 93 -2.95 9.09 -24.34
CA MET A 93 -4.04 9.68 -23.55
C MET A 93 -3.87 11.16 -23.27
N TYR A 94 -2.64 11.61 -23.04
CA TYR A 94 -2.29 12.98 -22.68
C TYR A 94 -1.39 13.63 -23.74
N PRO A 95 -1.89 13.83 -24.97
CA PRO A 95 -1.07 14.32 -26.08
C PRO A 95 -0.49 15.71 -25.75
N ASN A 96 0.81 15.88 -25.97
CA ASN A 96 1.56 17.12 -25.73
C ASN A 96 1.56 17.63 -24.28
N ARG A 97 1.23 16.79 -23.28
CA ARG A 97 1.25 17.18 -21.86
C ARG A 97 2.58 16.88 -21.16
N PHE A 98 3.38 15.95 -21.70
CA PHE A 98 4.71 15.61 -21.18
C PHE A 98 5.58 14.97 -22.29
N ASP A 99 6.88 14.83 -22.03
CA ASP A 99 7.83 14.22 -22.97
C ASP A 99 7.69 12.68 -22.98
N CYS A 100 7.30 12.13 -24.14
CA CYS A 100 7.13 10.69 -24.35
C CYS A 100 8.41 9.87 -24.33
N HIS A 101 9.57 10.53 -24.37
CA HIS A 101 10.88 9.90 -24.21
C HIS A 101 11.48 10.14 -22.83
N GLY A 102 10.87 11.00 -22.01
CA GLY A 102 11.27 11.36 -20.66
C GLY A 102 10.57 10.57 -19.54
N PRO A 103 10.70 10.97 -18.27
CA PRO A 103 10.01 10.34 -17.15
C PRO A 103 8.49 10.57 -17.21
N ILE A 104 7.72 9.66 -16.60
CA ILE A 104 6.27 9.83 -16.46
C ILE A 104 5.98 10.83 -15.31
N PRO A 105 5.08 11.82 -15.49
CA PRO A 105 4.65 12.69 -14.39
C PRO A 105 4.00 11.88 -13.26
N ALA A 106 4.42 12.11 -12.00
CA ALA A 106 3.94 11.32 -10.85
C ALA A 106 2.41 11.38 -10.63
N HIS A 107 1.78 12.51 -10.95
CA HIS A 107 0.35 12.74 -10.68
C HIS A 107 -0.61 11.99 -11.61
N ILE A 108 -0.14 11.27 -12.64
CA ILE A 108 -0.99 10.56 -13.61
C ILE A 108 -0.95 9.04 -13.49
N LEU A 109 -0.41 8.52 -12.40
CA LEU A 109 -0.19 7.07 -12.20
C LEU A 109 -1.23 6.40 -11.28
N GLY A 110 -2.36 7.06 -11.02
CA GLY A 110 -3.48 6.48 -10.25
C GLY A 110 -3.37 6.67 -8.74
N ASN A 111 -2.18 6.63 -8.18
CA ASN A 111 -1.93 6.84 -6.76
C ASN A 111 -1.33 8.26 -6.50
N MET A 112 -1.50 8.81 -5.28
CA MET A 112 -0.96 10.14 -4.89
C MET A 112 0.57 10.23 -4.97
N TRP A 113 1.25 9.12 -4.72
CA TRP A 113 2.70 9.00 -4.66
C TRP A 113 3.28 8.19 -5.82
N ALA A 114 2.43 7.67 -6.70
CA ALA A 114 2.82 6.80 -7.82
C ALA A 114 3.57 5.53 -7.41
N GLU A 115 3.36 5.06 -6.17
CA GLU A 115 3.97 3.85 -5.62
C GLU A 115 3.41 2.57 -6.25
N GLU A 116 2.13 2.60 -6.66
CA GLU A 116 1.42 1.52 -7.34
C GLU A 116 0.60 2.10 -8.51
N TRP A 117 0.49 1.35 -9.61
CA TRP A 117 -0.12 1.82 -10.87
C TRP A 117 -1.39 1.05 -11.26
N GLN A 118 -1.94 0.25 -10.35
CA GLN A 118 -3.07 -0.65 -10.62
C GLN A 118 -4.34 0.09 -11.07
N ASP A 119 -4.59 1.30 -10.56
CA ASP A 119 -5.76 2.11 -10.95
C ASP A 119 -5.70 2.59 -12.41
N ARG A 120 -4.51 2.49 -13.03
CA ARG A 120 -4.31 2.77 -14.46
C ARG A 120 -4.41 1.53 -15.33
N LEU A 121 -4.67 0.34 -14.76
CA LEU A 121 -4.68 -0.93 -15.49
C LEU A 121 -5.61 -0.87 -16.73
N ASN A 122 -6.83 -0.36 -16.56
CA ASN A 122 -7.82 -0.24 -17.64
C ASN A 122 -7.35 0.68 -18.78
N ASP A 123 -6.53 1.69 -18.47
CA ASP A 123 -6.00 2.66 -19.43
C ASP A 123 -4.86 2.03 -20.28
N VAL A 124 -4.16 1.05 -19.71
CA VAL A 124 -2.97 0.44 -20.30
C VAL A 124 -3.17 -1.02 -20.70
N LEU A 125 -4.41 -1.52 -20.81
CA LEU A 125 -4.66 -2.90 -21.21
C LEU A 125 -4.03 -3.23 -22.58
N PRO A 126 -3.22 -4.32 -22.67
CA PRO A 126 -2.71 -4.82 -23.94
C PRO A 126 -3.82 -5.30 -24.88
N TYR A 127 -4.87 -5.90 -24.32
CA TYR A 127 -6.01 -6.45 -25.05
C TYR A 127 -7.32 -5.86 -24.47
N PRO A 128 -7.78 -4.70 -24.96
CA PRO A 128 -8.96 -4.02 -24.41
C PRO A 128 -10.26 -4.84 -24.45
N ASP A 129 -10.38 -5.76 -25.42
CA ASP A 129 -11.56 -6.62 -25.60
C ASP A 129 -11.61 -7.81 -24.63
N ALA A 130 -10.57 -7.99 -23.82
CA ALA A 130 -10.48 -9.05 -22.81
C ALA A 130 -10.15 -8.46 -21.43
N PRO A 131 -11.07 -7.67 -20.83
CA PRO A 131 -10.81 -7.05 -19.54
C PRO A 131 -10.70 -8.10 -18.42
N PRO A 132 -9.95 -7.80 -17.34
CA PRO A 132 -9.87 -8.67 -16.17
C PRO A 132 -11.22 -8.80 -15.46
N ILE A 133 -11.33 -9.80 -14.60
CA ILE A 133 -12.51 -9.99 -13.76
C ILE A 133 -12.67 -8.78 -12.85
N ASN A 134 -13.85 -8.16 -12.86
CA ASN A 134 -14.19 -7.10 -11.92
C ASN A 134 -14.75 -7.71 -10.63
N LEU A 135 -13.87 -7.93 -9.65
CA LEU A 135 -14.24 -8.53 -8.37
C LEU A 135 -15.22 -7.65 -7.59
N THR A 136 -15.04 -6.32 -7.56
CA THR A 136 -15.97 -5.38 -6.89
C THR A 136 -17.41 -5.56 -7.38
N LEU A 137 -17.62 -5.62 -8.69
CA LEU A 137 -18.96 -5.85 -9.26
C LEU A 137 -19.53 -7.23 -8.88
N LEU A 138 -18.68 -8.26 -8.78
CA LEU A 138 -19.11 -9.59 -8.37
C LEU A 138 -19.49 -9.64 -6.89
N LEU A 139 -18.71 -9.00 -6.02
CA LEU A 139 -19.01 -8.86 -4.59
C LEU A 139 -20.36 -8.15 -4.39
N GLN A 140 -20.56 -7.01 -5.06
CA GLN A 140 -21.82 -6.26 -5.03
C GLN A 140 -23.00 -7.08 -5.55
N LYS A 141 -22.82 -7.77 -6.69
CA LYS A 141 -23.88 -8.62 -7.28
C LYS A 141 -24.24 -9.80 -6.38
N LYS A 142 -23.27 -10.34 -5.63
CA LYS A 142 -23.48 -11.39 -4.63
C LYS A 142 -23.97 -10.83 -3.29
N GLN A 143 -24.10 -9.51 -3.15
CA GLN A 143 -24.48 -8.84 -1.90
C GLN A 143 -23.56 -9.22 -0.74
N PHE A 144 -22.26 -9.33 -1.00
CA PHE A 144 -21.25 -9.58 0.03
C PHE A 144 -21.31 -8.47 1.10
N SER A 145 -21.30 -8.87 2.36
CA SER A 145 -21.08 -7.97 3.49
C SER A 145 -19.60 -7.92 3.86
N VAL A 146 -19.21 -6.92 4.64
CA VAL A 146 -17.86 -6.86 5.23
C VAL A 146 -17.56 -8.13 6.02
N HIS A 147 -18.52 -8.62 6.81
CA HIS A 147 -18.36 -9.86 7.56
C HIS A 147 -18.09 -11.08 6.66
N ASP A 148 -18.73 -11.16 5.48
CA ASP A 148 -18.48 -12.25 4.52
C ASP A 148 -17.06 -12.19 3.95
N MET A 149 -16.46 -11.00 3.78
CA MET A 149 -15.07 -10.84 3.33
C MET A 149 -14.10 -11.44 4.36
N TYR A 150 -14.27 -11.11 5.65
CA TYR A 150 -13.45 -11.68 6.72
C TYR A 150 -13.66 -13.18 6.88
N LYS A 151 -14.90 -13.67 6.75
CA LYS A 151 -15.16 -15.12 6.78
C LYS A 151 -14.55 -15.85 5.61
N THR A 152 -14.57 -15.25 4.42
CA THR A 152 -13.89 -15.82 3.26
C THR A 152 -12.39 -15.92 3.47
N SER A 153 -11.78 -14.91 4.12
CA SER A 153 -10.36 -14.95 4.48
C SER A 153 -10.05 -15.97 5.58
N GLU A 154 -10.90 -16.12 6.61
CA GLU A 154 -10.77 -17.19 7.61
C GLU A 154 -10.88 -18.59 6.95
N ASP A 155 -11.84 -18.77 6.04
CA ASP A 155 -12.03 -20.00 5.29
C ASP A 155 -10.79 -20.31 4.42
N PHE A 156 -10.17 -19.29 3.82
CA PHE A 156 -8.91 -19.45 3.08
C PHE A 156 -7.79 -19.99 3.98
N PHE A 157 -7.50 -19.33 5.10
CA PHE A 157 -6.43 -19.73 6.01
C PHE A 157 -6.68 -21.10 6.65
N THR A 158 -7.91 -21.39 7.06
CA THR A 158 -8.26 -22.71 7.60
C THR A 158 -8.22 -23.82 6.53
N SER A 159 -8.51 -23.50 5.26
CA SER A 159 -8.41 -24.48 4.16
C SER A 159 -6.98 -24.96 3.89
N ILE A 160 -5.97 -24.16 4.24
CA ILE A 160 -4.55 -24.51 4.15
C ILE A 160 -3.98 -25.01 5.49
N GLY A 161 -4.85 -25.26 6.48
CA GLY A 161 -4.50 -25.87 7.76
C GLY A 161 -4.03 -24.90 8.84
N LEU A 162 -4.22 -23.60 8.66
CA LEU A 162 -3.99 -22.60 9.72
C LEU A 162 -5.20 -22.49 10.66
N TYR A 163 -5.15 -21.55 11.60
CA TYR A 163 -6.13 -21.48 12.69
C TYR A 163 -7.40 -20.72 12.27
N PRO A 164 -8.55 -20.98 12.89
CA PRO A 164 -9.68 -20.06 12.80
C PRO A 164 -9.42 -18.83 13.67
N MET A 165 -10.06 -17.69 13.34
CA MET A 165 -9.96 -16.49 14.16
C MET A 165 -10.62 -16.71 15.52
N THR A 166 -10.08 -16.07 16.55
CA THR A 166 -10.56 -16.27 17.93
C THR A 166 -11.93 -15.62 18.15
N PRO A 167 -12.74 -16.08 19.12
CA PRO A 167 -13.98 -15.39 19.47
C PRO A 167 -13.76 -13.92 19.87
N LYS A 168 -12.60 -13.60 20.45
CA LYS A 168 -12.22 -12.23 20.80
C LYS A 168 -11.97 -11.37 19.57
N PHE A 169 -11.31 -11.92 18.54
CA PHE A 169 -11.12 -11.23 17.27
C PHE A 169 -12.45 -10.74 16.70
N TRP A 170 -13.43 -11.65 16.57
CA TRP A 170 -14.75 -11.31 16.04
C TRP A 170 -15.52 -10.31 16.92
N ALA A 171 -15.38 -10.41 18.24
CA ALA A 171 -16.12 -9.57 19.17
C ALA A 171 -15.51 -8.17 19.38
N ARG A 172 -14.20 -8.00 19.16
CA ARG A 172 -13.45 -6.80 19.59
C ARG A 172 -12.77 -6.04 18.46
N SER A 173 -12.67 -6.61 17.27
CA SER A 173 -12.13 -5.92 16.09
C SER A 173 -13.07 -4.84 15.59
N MET A 174 -12.52 -3.88 14.85
CA MET A 174 -13.26 -2.85 14.15
C MET A 174 -13.14 -3.13 12.65
N PHE A 175 -14.17 -3.74 12.08
CA PHE A 175 -14.20 -4.12 10.66
C PHE A 175 -14.80 -3.03 9.76
N GLU A 176 -15.53 -2.07 10.33
CA GLU A 176 -16.17 -0.98 9.61
C GLU A 176 -15.94 0.34 10.32
N LYS A 177 -15.99 1.46 9.59
CA LYS A 177 -15.87 2.78 10.19
C LYS A 177 -17.07 3.05 11.13
N PRO A 178 -16.83 3.34 12.43
CA PRO A 178 -17.90 3.71 13.34
C PRO A 178 -18.54 5.05 12.94
N LYS A 179 -19.85 5.19 13.17
CA LYS A 179 -20.61 6.42 12.87
C LYS A 179 -20.56 7.44 14.00
N ASP A 180 -20.18 7.01 15.21
CA ASP A 180 -20.23 7.78 16.46
C ASP A 180 -18.92 8.49 16.80
N ARG A 181 -17.83 8.24 16.08
CA ARG A 181 -16.50 8.79 16.41
C ARG A 181 -15.56 8.81 15.21
N ASP A 182 -14.56 9.67 15.31
CA ASP A 182 -13.42 9.69 14.38
C ASP A 182 -12.39 8.61 14.76
N VAL A 183 -11.83 7.98 13.74
CA VAL A 183 -10.82 6.91 13.88
C VAL A 183 -9.78 7.04 12.77
N VAL A 184 -8.58 6.51 13.03
CA VAL A 184 -7.58 6.29 11.99
C VAL A 184 -8.01 5.08 11.17
N CYS A 185 -8.26 5.25 9.87
CA CYS A 185 -8.75 4.17 9.00
C CYS A 185 -7.65 3.35 8.33
N HIS A 186 -6.37 3.71 8.50
CA HIS A 186 -5.28 2.89 7.96
C HIS A 186 -5.39 1.45 8.50
N PRO A 187 -5.44 0.43 7.61
CA PRO A 187 -5.51 -0.96 7.98
C PRO A 187 -4.38 -1.34 8.94
N SER A 188 -4.69 -2.19 9.92
CA SER A 188 -3.71 -2.65 10.91
C SER A 188 -4.24 -3.85 11.69
N ALA A 189 -3.36 -4.82 11.87
CA ALA A 189 -3.47 -5.97 12.76
C ALA A 189 -2.76 -5.70 14.10
N PHE A 190 -3.32 -6.22 15.18
CA PHE A 190 -2.81 -6.01 16.54
C PHE A 190 -2.74 -7.33 17.30
N ASP A 191 -1.55 -7.66 17.79
CA ASP A 191 -1.35 -8.59 18.90
C ASP A 191 -1.28 -7.79 20.23
N PHE A 192 -2.24 -8.04 21.12
CA PHE A 192 -2.26 -7.41 22.45
C PHE A 192 -1.36 -8.13 23.48
N GLN A 193 -0.64 -9.18 23.06
CA GLN A 193 0.27 -9.99 23.88
C GLN A 193 -0.40 -10.52 25.15
N TYR A 194 -1.71 -10.74 25.08
CA TYR A 194 -2.54 -11.13 26.21
C TYR A 194 -3.61 -12.10 25.77
N HIS A 195 -3.53 -13.35 26.24
CA HIS A 195 -4.53 -14.41 26.09
C HIS A 195 -5.36 -14.29 24.80
N ASP A 196 -4.85 -14.83 23.68
CA ASP A 196 -5.59 -15.03 22.42
C ASP A 196 -6.35 -13.78 21.89
N ASP A 197 -5.93 -12.58 22.30
CA ASP A 197 -6.57 -11.30 21.96
C ASP A 197 -5.86 -10.63 20.80
N TYR A 198 -6.19 -11.11 19.60
CA TYR A 198 -5.77 -10.52 18.34
C TYR A 198 -6.92 -9.74 17.73
N ARG A 199 -6.64 -8.60 17.09
CA ARG A 199 -7.69 -7.73 16.54
C ARG A 199 -7.25 -7.07 15.24
N ALA A 200 -8.22 -6.84 14.35
CA ALA A 200 -8.07 -5.98 13.19
C ALA A 200 -8.77 -4.63 13.42
N LYS A 201 -8.20 -3.55 12.87
CA LYS A 201 -8.84 -2.23 12.80
C LYS A 201 -8.74 -1.70 11.38
N ILE A 202 -9.83 -1.86 10.64
CA ILE A 202 -9.96 -1.50 9.23
C ILE A 202 -11.30 -0.80 9.02
N CYS A 203 -11.34 0.24 8.19
CA CYS A 203 -12.58 0.87 7.75
C CYS A 203 -13.05 0.22 6.43
N THR A 204 -13.32 -1.09 6.46
CA THR A 204 -13.51 -1.91 5.25
C THR A 204 -14.72 -1.44 4.45
N GLU A 205 -14.53 -1.31 3.14
CA GLU A 205 -15.58 -1.15 2.15
C GLU A 205 -15.71 -2.43 1.30
N VAL A 206 -16.87 -2.66 0.67
CA VAL A 206 -17.10 -3.88 -0.12
C VAL A 206 -16.62 -3.65 -1.56
N ASP A 207 -15.33 -3.83 -1.76
CA ASP A 207 -14.65 -3.79 -3.06
C ASP A 207 -13.47 -4.78 -3.11
N ALA A 208 -12.81 -4.83 -4.27
CA ALA A 208 -11.67 -5.72 -4.52
C ALA A 208 -10.45 -5.38 -3.66
N ASP A 209 -10.14 -4.09 -3.49
CA ASP A 209 -8.93 -3.66 -2.78
C ASP A 209 -9.03 -4.03 -1.29
N TYR A 210 -10.17 -3.75 -0.67
CA TYR A 210 -10.42 -4.17 0.70
C TYR A 210 -10.54 -5.68 0.85
N PHE A 211 -10.95 -6.42 -0.19
CA PHE A 211 -10.94 -7.88 -0.16
C PHE A 211 -9.51 -8.41 0.01
N ASP A 212 -8.55 -7.84 -0.72
CA ASP A 212 -7.13 -8.20 -0.62
C ASP A 212 -6.51 -7.70 0.69
N ILE A 213 -6.83 -6.46 1.12
CA ILE A 213 -6.37 -5.91 2.41
C ILE A 213 -6.83 -6.77 3.58
N VAL A 214 -8.07 -7.27 3.57
CA VAL A 214 -8.58 -8.16 4.64
C VAL A 214 -7.73 -9.43 4.72
N HIS A 215 -7.35 -10.02 3.59
CA HIS A 215 -6.46 -11.20 3.58
C HIS A 215 -5.05 -10.85 4.06
N HIS A 216 -4.50 -9.70 3.65
CA HIS A 216 -3.21 -9.21 4.12
C HIS A 216 -3.19 -9.05 5.65
N GLU A 217 -4.15 -8.32 6.21
CA GLU A 217 -4.19 -8.05 7.65
C GLU A 217 -4.51 -9.31 8.46
N MET A 218 -5.35 -10.21 7.97
CA MET A 218 -5.56 -11.51 8.62
C MET A 218 -4.32 -12.41 8.54
N GLY A 219 -3.47 -12.25 7.52
CA GLY A 219 -2.16 -12.89 7.46
C GLY A 219 -1.25 -12.47 8.62
N HIS A 220 -1.26 -11.19 9.02
CA HIS A 220 -0.55 -10.72 10.22
C HIS A 220 -1.14 -11.29 11.52
N ILE A 221 -2.43 -11.61 11.56
CA ILE A 221 -3.07 -12.23 12.74
C ILE A 221 -2.72 -13.72 12.87
N GLU A 222 -2.50 -14.41 11.75
CA GLU A 222 -2.06 -15.81 11.73
C GLU A 222 -0.58 -16.00 12.10
N TYR A 223 0.26 -14.99 11.85
CA TYR A 223 1.71 -15.03 12.10
C TYR A 223 2.04 -14.91 13.59
#